data_AF-A0A972HPK9-F1
#
_entry.id   AF-A0A972HPK9-F1
#
_cell.length_a   1.000
_cell.length_b   1.000
_cell.length_c   1.000
_cell.angle_alpha   90.00
_cell.angle_beta   90.00
_cell.angle_gamma   90.00
#
_symmetry.space_group_name_H-M   'P 1'
#
loop_
_entity.id
_entity.type
_entity.pdbx_description
1 polymer ?
#
loop_
_entity_poly.entity_id
_entity_poly.type
_entity_poly.pdbx_seq_one_letter_code
_entity_poly.pdbx_strand_id
1 'polypeptide(L)'
;MRRMGVIVGILLGTPLLMAQSISLPFHEADSLRNLDWTSYPGMMMLKHRSGAFFKLPKNPIFRPSRSGWDRQDVADPFVVVTPEAVHLYYDGDARGQYRLGVARLDSTGWFWIRPLQPLPIQSPQNWDDYHQVAPSVLMHPHRTVMYFSGNWQDSELGYRLGRAVFVNGEWRVEPPSPILEPTAGGWDGDGTAYAFVMYDPIRRTYRMYYTGFQGVFSAIGLVESSDGVRWQAGEANPIFSSPPGVIAPFVQFDGDTYWMYYVQLELTRGFRTSIFRVQSADGIRWHSPEKILKPEARWEGGRLMRPVLAFFDQRIHLFYCAQRGSRWRIGEAVATPQFVEEGVWVSRSIHQNVEKIQIVYELPMGTALEVDIRSPDKHVQIPLSRSHRSAGLRRGVYRTEIDLSAQQITVPFRIGLIFRSDRADRSPVVYRIHLIP
;
A
#
# COMPACT_ATOMS: atom_id res chain seq x y z
N MET A 1 -13.28 -55.74 -53.24
CA MET A 1 -13.21 -54.36 -52.74
C MET A 1 -12.27 -54.31 -51.55
N ARG A 2 -11.03 -53.81 -51.74
CA ARG A 2 -10.02 -53.66 -50.68
C ARG A 2 -10.33 -52.38 -49.88
N ARG A 3 -10.51 -52.50 -48.56
CA ARG A 3 -10.55 -51.33 -47.66
C ARG A 3 -9.12 -50.96 -47.28
N MET A 4 -8.69 -49.76 -47.66
CA MET A 4 -7.46 -49.11 -47.19
C MET A 4 -7.62 -48.75 -45.71
N GLY A 5 -6.67 -49.15 -44.87
CA GLY A 5 -6.49 -48.60 -43.53
C GLY A 5 -5.67 -47.32 -43.61
N VAL A 6 -6.22 -46.20 -43.18
CA VAL A 6 -5.50 -44.94 -42.99
C VAL A 6 -5.08 -44.87 -41.53
N ILE A 7 -3.77 -44.96 -41.27
CA ILE A 7 -3.20 -44.64 -39.96
C ILE A 7 -2.99 -43.13 -39.92
N VAL A 8 -3.85 -42.42 -39.19
CA VAL A 8 -3.65 -41.00 -38.86
C VAL A 8 -2.74 -40.95 -37.63
N GLY A 9 -1.45 -40.68 -37.86
CA GLY A 9 -0.51 -40.36 -36.78
C GLY A 9 -0.84 -38.98 -36.21
N ILE A 10 -1.37 -38.94 -35.00
CA ILE A 10 -1.52 -37.71 -34.22
C ILE A 10 -0.14 -37.36 -33.68
N LEU A 11 0.54 -36.42 -34.36
CA LEU A 11 1.69 -35.72 -33.80
C LEU A 11 1.19 -34.86 -32.62
N LEU A 12 1.34 -35.38 -31.40
CA LEU A 12 1.22 -34.59 -30.18
C LEU A 12 2.36 -33.58 -30.15
N GLY A 13 2.10 -32.38 -30.69
CA GLY A 13 2.94 -31.23 -30.45
C GLY A 13 2.89 -30.92 -28.95
N THR A 14 4.02 -31.05 -28.26
CA THR A 14 4.22 -30.45 -26.95
C THR A 14 3.92 -28.95 -27.06
N PRO A 15 3.01 -28.38 -26.27
CA PRO A 15 2.86 -26.94 -26.26
C PRO A 15 4.19 -26.34 -25.80
N LEU A 16 4.78 -25.46 -26.64
CA LEU A 16 5.85 -24.59 -26.19
C LEU A 16 5.30 -23.81 -25.00
N LEU A 17 5.78 -24.14 -23.79
CA LEU A 17 5.68 -23.26 -22.64
C LEU A 17 6.38 -21.96 -23.03
N MET A 18 5.61 -20.94 -23.39
CA MET A 18 6.13 -19.59 -23.54
C MET A 18 6.83 -19.23 -22.22
N ALA A 19 8.14 -18.99 -22.29
CA ALA A 19 8.91 -18.64 -21.11
C ALA A 19 8.33 -17.35 -20.51
N GLN A 20 7.89 -17.43 -19.26
CA GLN A 20 7.24 -16.30 -18.60
C GLN A 20 8.29 -15.28 -18.15
N SER A 21 7.97 -13.99 -18.26
CA SER A 21 8.81 -12.92 -17.71
C SER A 21 8.99 -13.09 -16.20
N ILE A 22 10.21 -12.87 -15.70
CA ILE A 22 10.53 -13.02 -14.28
C ILE A 22 10.67 -11.64 -13.65
N SER A 23 9.88 -11.35 -12.62
CA SER A 23 10.02 -10.11 -11.84
C SER A 23 11.17 -10.25 -10.86
N LEU A 24 12.06 -9.25 -10.81
CA LEU A 24 13.11 -9.19 -9.78
C LEU A 24 12.58 -8.44 -8.55
N PRO A 25 12.44 -9.11 -7.40
CA PRO A 25 12.05 -8.44 -6.17
C PRO A 25 13.20 -7.61 -5.59
N PHE A 26 12.91 -6.41 -5.09
CA PHE A 26 13.93 -5.53 -4.52
C PHE A 26 14.63 -6.11 -3.30
N HIS A 27 13.93 -6.93 -2.51
CA HIS A 27 14.43 -7.51 -1.26
C HIS A 27 15.43 -8.67 -1.44
N GLU A 28 15.52 -9.24 -2.65
CA GLU A 28 16.49 -10.30 -2.95
C GLU A 28 17.81 -9.75 -3.52
N ALA A 29 18.06 -8.46 -3.35
CA ALA A 29 19.32 -7.83 -3.75
C ALA A 29 20.53 -8.50 -3.08
N ASP A 30 21.66 -8.53 -3.77
CA ASP A 30 22.96 -8.89 -3.17
C ASP A 30 23.53 -7.70 -2.39
N SER A 31 23.25 -6.48 -2.85
CA SER A 31 23.66 -5.25 -2.17
C SER A 31 22.61 -4.15 -2.33
N LEU A 32 22.40 -3.38 -1.26
CA LEU A 32 21.52 -2.23 -1.23
C LEU A 32 22.11 -1.16 -0.32
N ARG A 33 22.30 0.05 -0.85
CA ARG A 33 22.88 1.19 -0.13
C ARG A 33 22.06 2.44 -0.39
N ASN A 34 21.69 3.15 0.68
CA ASN A 34 21.03 4.46 0.59
C ASN A 34 19.72 4.47 -0.21
N LEU A 35 19.00 3.34 -0.25
CA LEU A 35 17.70 3.22 -0.90
C LEU A 35 16.65 2.81 0.13
N ASP A 36 15.43 3.30 -0.07
CA ASP A 36 14.22 2.88 0.62
C ASP A 36 13.33 2.13 -0.37
N TRP A 37 12.94 0.91 0.00
CA TRP A 37 12.04 0.05 -0.76
C TRP A 37 10.94 -0.57 0.12
N THR A 38 10.89 -0.19 1.39
CA THR A 38 10.01 -0.78 2.41
C THR A 38 8.94 0.20 2.88
N SER A 39 9.24 1.50 2.87
CA SER A 39 8.31 2.54 3.34
C SER A 39 7.05 2.64 2.47
N TYR A 40 7.17 2.35 1.18
CA TYR A 40 6.08 2.36 0.21
C TYR A 40 6.18 1.09 -0.66
N PRO A 41 5.43 0.03 -0.33
CA PRO A 41 5.52 -1.25 -1.02
C PRO A 41 5.38 -1.11 -2.55
N GLY A 42 6.29 -1.75 -3.29
CA GLY A 42 6.32 -1.70 -4.75
C GLY A 42 7.04 -0.48 -5.35
N MET A 43 7.76 0.28 -4.53
CA MET A 43 8.61 1.38 -4.97
C MET A 43 10.01 1.24 -4.38
N MET A 44 11.03 1.55 -5.16
CA MET A 44 12.40 1.75 -4.67
C MET A 44 12.86 3.16 -5.03
N MET A 45 13.33 3.90 -4.04
CA MET A 45 13.77 5.30 -4.17
C MET A 45 14.96 5.58 -3.25
N LEU A 46 15.56 6.76 -3.32
CA LEU A 46 16.60 7.20 -2.39
C LEU A 46 16.08 7.21 -0.95
N LYS A 47 16.93 6.85 0.02
CA LYS A 47 16.56 6.92 1.44
C LYS A 47 16.21 8.36 1.80
N HIS A 48 15.14 8.53 2.58
CA HIS A 48 14.59 9.85 2.85
C HIS A 48 14.22 10.06 4.31
N ARG A 49 13.97 11.33 4.65
CA ARG A 49 13.27 11.74 5.87
C ARG A 49 12.06 12.58 5.50
N SER A 50 11.00 12.51 6.29
CA SER A 50 9.83 13.37 6.10
C SER A 50 10.09 14.76 6.66
N GLY A 51 9.76 15.80 5.89
CA GLY A 51 9.57 17.14 6.41
C GLY A 51 8.27 17.29 7.22
N ALA A 52 7.94 18.53 7.57
CA ALA A 52 6.68 18.87 8.24
C ALA A 52 5.48 18.74 7.28
N PHE A 53 4.33 18.33 7.82
CA PHE A 53 3.08 18.20 7.07
C PHE A 53 2.30 19.50 7.02
N PHE A 54 1.80 19.84 5.83
CA PHE A 54 0.95 20.99 5.58
C PHE A 54 -0.36 20.56 4.91
N LYS A 55 -1.50 20.96 5.47
CA LYS A 55 -2.82 20.66 4.91
C LYS A 55 -3.00 21.35 3.56
N LEU A 56 -3.55 20.62 2.58
CA LEU A 56 -3.83 21.21 1.27
C LEU A 56 -4.93 22.30 1.36
N PRO A 57 -4.76 23.44 0.66
CA PRO A 57 -5.78 24.49 0.61
C PRO A 57 -7.12 24.02 0.02
N LYS A 58 -7.09 23.01 -0.87
CA LYS A 58 -8.29 22.46 -1.52
C LYS A 58 -9.15 21.56 -0.61
N ASN A 59 -8.70 21.29 0.61
CA ASN A 59 -9.38 20.40 1.53
C ASN A 59 -10.85 20.79 1.77
N PRO A 60 -11.76 19.80 1.93
CA PRO A 60 -11.54 18.37 1.76
C PRO A 60 -11.29 17.97 0.29
N ILE A 61 -10.40 17.01 0.07
CA ILE A 61 -10.06 16.49 -1.27
C ILE A 61 -11.10 15.52 -1.82
N PHE A 62 -11.87 14.88 -0.95
CA PHE A 62 -12.94 13.96 -1.32
C PHE A 62 -14.19 14.26 -0.48
N ARG A 63 -15.30 14.53 -1.16
CA ARG A 63 -16.61 14.83 -0.57
C ARG A 63 -17.61 13.73 -0.89
N PRO A 64 -18.67 13.55 -0.09
CA PRO A 64 -19.80 12.70 -0.45
C PRO A 64 -20.35 13.06 -1.83
N SER A 65 -20.82 12.07 -2.56
CA SER A 65 -21.45 12.30 -3.86
C SER A 65 -22.76 13.08 -3.72
N ARG A 66 -23.25 13.67 -4.82
CA ARG A 66 -24.56 14.33 -4.81
C ARG A 66 -25.72 13.33 -4.68
N SER A 67 -25.49 12.08 -5.05
CA SER A 67 -26.47 11.00 -5.11
C SER A 67 -25.74 9.66 -5.20
N GLY A 68 -26.37 8.58 -4.73
CA GLY A 68 -25.80 7.25 -4.77
C GLY A 68 -25.50 6.72 -3.38
N TRP A 69 -24.63 5.71 -3.34
CA TRP A 69 -24.33 4.91 -2.15
C TRP A 69 -23.38 5.60 -1.15
N ASP A 70 -22.62 6.61 -1.58
CA ASP A 70 -21.67 7.39 -0.78
C ASP A 70 -22.10 8.87 -0.65
N ARG A 71 -23.40 9.14 -0.77
CA ARG A 71 -23.96 10.51 -0.80
C ARG A 71 -23.98 11.19 0.57
N GLN A 72 -23.88 10.40 1.64
CA GLN A 72 -23.98 10.88 3.00
C GLN A 72 -22.60 11.16 3.59
N ASP A 73 -21.73 10.16 3.57
CA ASP A 73 -20.40 10.19 4.16
C ASP A 73 -19.37 9.51 3.26
N VAL A 74 -18.12 9.96 3.37
CA VAL A 74 -16.93 9.29 2.83
C VAL A 74 -15.81 9.35 3.87
N ALA A 75 -15.28 8.20 4.26
CA ALA A 75 -14.31 8.07 5.34
C ALA A 75 -13.21 7.04 5.04
N ASP A 76 -12.43 6.76 6.08
CA ASP A 76 -11.34 5.79 6.17
C ASP A 76 -10.52 5.58 4.89
N PRO A 77 -9.79 6.61 4.45
CA PRO A 77 -8.99 6.52 3.23
C PRO A 77 -7.94 5.43 3.35
N PHE A 78 -7.68 4.73 2.24
CA PHE A 78 -6.46 3.94 2.05
C PHE A 78 -5.97 4.12 0.62
N VAL A 79 -4.70 4.51 0.45
CA VAL A 79 -4.16 4.92 -0.84
C VAL A 79 -3.15 3.91 -1.35
N VAL A 80 -3.33 3.49 -2.60
CA VAL A 80 -2.44 2.58 -3.31
C VAL A 80 -1.91 3.28 -4.55
N VAL A 81 -0.59 3.30 -4.70
CA VAL A 81 0.09 3.96 -5.82
C VAL A 81 0.78 2.89 -6.65
N THR A 82 0.49 2.87 -7.95
CA THR A 82 1.13 2.01 -8.94
C THR A 82 1.70 2.87 -10.08
N PRO A 83 2.54 2.32 -10.99
CA PRO A 83 2.96 3.06 -12.17
C PRO A 83 1.79 3.44 -13.12
N GLU A 84 0.65 2.74 -13.03
CA GLU A 84 -0.53 2.98 -13.87
C GLU A 84 -1.54 3.97 -13.26
N ALA A 85 -1.66 4.01 -11.93
CA ALA A 85 -2.71 4.80 -11.27
C ALA A 85 -2.40 5.08 -9.78
N VAL A 86 -3.10 6.08 -9.22
CA VAL A 86 -3.25 6.26 -7.77
C VAL A 86 -4.71 5.97 -7.42
N HIS A 87 -4.93 5.02 -6.53
CA HIS A 87 -6.25 4.60 -6.07
C HIS A 87 -6.46 5.03 -4.63
N LEU A 88 -7.64 5.61 -4.35
CA LEU A 88 -8.16 5.86 -3.02
C LEU A 88 -9.28 4.85 -2.76
N TYR A 89 -9.01 3.88 -1.90
CA TYR A 89 -10.04 3.08 -1.27
C TYR A 89 -10.63 3.87 -0.10
N TYR A 90 -11.93 3.76 0.10
CA TYR A 90 -12.66 4.49 1.13
C TYR A 90 -13.93 3.73 1.48
N ASP A 91 -14.50 3.99 2.65
CA ASP A 91 -15.89 3.63 2.93
C ASP A 91 -16.81 4.83 2.70
N GLY A 92 -18.04 4.53 2.29
CA GLY A 92 -19.07 5.54 2.06
C GLY A 92 -20.43 5.07 2.50
N ASP A 93 -21.27 6.04 2.86
CA ASP A 93 -22.63 5.81 3.36
C ASP A 93 -23.67 6.63 2.58
N ALA A 94 -24.92 6.15 2.58
CA ALA A 94 -26.10 6.86 2.12
C ALA A 94 -27.31 6.79 3.06
N ARG A 95 -27.35 5.82 3.99
CA ARG A 95 -28.53 5.44 4.81
C ARG A 95 -28.14 4.72 6.12
N GLY A 96 -26.95 4.96 6.67
CA GLY A 96 -26.41 4.25 7.84
C GLY A 96 -25.69 2.92 7.53
N GLN A 97 -25.53 2.54 6.26
CA GLN A 97 -24.88 1.30 5.83
C GLN A 97 -23.61 1.60 5.02
N TYR A 98 -22.48 1.60 5.71
CA TYR A 98 -21.19 1.80 5.07
C TYR A 98 -20.80 0.63 4.15
N ARG A 99 -20.30 0.97 2.97
CA ARG A 99 -19.74 0.04 1.98
C ARG A 99 -18.39 0.55 1.49
N LEU A 100 -17.60 -0.35 0.92
CA LEU A 100 -16.28 0.00 0.41
C LEU A 100 -16.35 0.44 -1.05
N GLY A 101 -15.59 1.47 -1.39
CA GLY A 101 -15.45 2.00 -2.74
C GLY A 101 -13.99 2.21 -3.11
N VAL A 102 -13.76 2.48 -4.40
CA VAL A 102 -12.46 2.91 -4.91
C VAL A 102 -12.65 4.11 -5.83
N ALA A 103 -11.77 5.10 -5.71
CA ALA A 103 -11.66 6.21 -6.63
C ALA A 103 -10.25 6.25 -7.22
N ARG A 104 -10.11 6.80 -8.42
CA ARG A 104 -8.84 6.96 -9.12
C ARG A 104 -8.51 8.44 -9.23
N LEU A 105 -7.26 8.82 -8.93
CA LEU A 105 -6.78 10.17 -9.18
C LEU A 105 -6.77 10.44 -10.69
N ASP A 106 -7.31 11.58 -11.09
CA ASP A 106 -7.36 11.99 -12.49
C ASP A 106 -5.97 12.34 -13.04
N SER A 107 -5.88 12.53 -14.35
CA SER A 107 -4.62 12.85 -15.02
C SER A 107 -4.06 14.24 -14.68
N THR A 108 -4.89 15.11 -14.10
CA THR A 108 -4.45 16.43 -13.61
C THR A 108 -3.79 16.36 -12.25
N GLY A 109 -3.99 15.26 -11.51
CA GLY A 109 -3.57 15.12 -10.11
C GLY A 109 -4.44 15.92 -9.13
N TRP A 110 -5.59 16.42 -9.58
CA TRP A 110 -6.40 17.35 -8.80
C TRP A 110 -7.71 16.77 -8.31
N PHE A 111 -8.35 15.91 -9.10
CA PHE A 111 -9.69 15.37 -8.83
C PHE A 111 -9.69 13.85 -8.73
N TRP A 112 -10.68 13.32 -8.01
CA TRP A 112 -10.87 11.88 -7.84
C TRP A 112 -12.10 11.43 -8.63
N ILE A 113 -11.87 10.50 -9.57
CA ILE A 113 -12.90 9.87 -10.39
C ILE A 113 -13.38 8.63 -9.65
N ARG A 114 -14.67 8.56 -9.33
CA ARG A 114 -15.28 7.43 -8.59
C ARG A 114 -16.35 6.73 -9.42
N PRO A 115 -16.48 5.38 -9.34
CA PRO A 115 -17.60 4.65 -9.91
C PRO A 115 -18.93 4.97 -9.22
N LEU A 116 -20.04 4.67 -9.91
CA LEU A 116 -21.40 4.88 -9.38
C LEU A 116 -21.84 3.81 -8.37
N GLN A 117 -21.14 2.67 -8.31
CA GLN A 117 -21.46 1.54 -7.44
C GLN A 117 -20.30 1.30 -6.46
N PRO A 118 -20.58 0.77 -5.26
CA PRO A 118 -19.53 0.32 -4.35
C PRO A 118 -18.81 -0.91 -4.94
N LEU A 119 -17.70 -1.30 -4.32
CA LEU A 119 -17.06 -2.57 -4.62
C LEU A 119 -18.01 -3.73 -4.28
N PRO A 120 -18.16 -4.72 -5.17
CA PRO A 120 -19.08 -5.84 -4.97
C PRO A 120 -18.47 -6.90 -4.03
N ILE A 121 -18.13 -6.51 -2.80
CA ILE A 121 -17.57 -7.41 -1.78
C ILE A 121 -18.73 -8.08 -1.04
N GLN A 122 -18.95 -9.35 -1.34
CA GLN A 122 -19.99 -10.17 -0.71
C GLN A 122 -19.36 -11.23 0.17
N SER A 123 -19.74 -11.25 1.44
CA SER A 123 -19.33 -12.28 2.38
C SER A 123 -20.38 -13.39 2.48
N PRO A 124 -19.98 -14.67 2.56
CA PRO A 124 -20.92 -15.78 2.62
C PRO A 124 -21.57 -16.00 4.00
N GLN A 125 -21.16 -15.29 5.06
CA GLN A 125 -21.56 -15.58 6.45
C GLN A 125 -22.19 -14.39 7.20
N ASN A 126 -22.70 -13.39 6.48
CA ASN A 126 -23.47 -12.23 7.00
C ASN A 126 -22.81 -11.39 8.12
N TRP A 127 -21.55 -11.66 8.46
CA TRP A 127 -20.85 -11.09 9.60
C TRP A 127 -20.53 -9.59 9.45
N ASP A 128 -20.60 -9.10 8.21
CA ASP A 128 -20.33 -7.75 7.70
C ASP A 128 -21.51 -7.18 6.88
N ASP A 129 -22.73 -7.73 7.03
CA ASP A 129 -23.90 -7.33 6.26
C ASP A 129 -24.33 -5.87 6.47
N TYR A 130 -24.07 -5.31 7.67
CA TYR A 130 -24.47 -3.95 7.97
C TYR A 130 -23.41 -2.94 7.56
N HIS A 131 -22.15 -3.17 7.94
CA HIS A 131 -21.01 -2.29 7.62
C HIS A 131 -19.83 -3.05 7.03
N GLN A 132 -19.21 -2.43 6.04
CA GLN A 132 -17.85 -2.70 5.59
C GLN A 132 -17.08 -1.37 5.57
N VAL A 133 -16.06 -1.24 6.41
CA VAL A 133 -15.31 0.01 6.64
C VAL A 133 -13.80 -0.23 6.72
N ALA A 134 -13.03 0.86 6.80
CA ALA A 134 -11.62 0.84 7.11
C ALA A 134 -10.75 -0.11 6.25
N PRO A 135 -10.73 0.06 4.92
CA PRO A 135 -9.93 -0.79 4.05
C PRO A 135 -8.42 -0.66 4.33
N SER A 136 -7.70 -1.75 4.15
CA SER A 136 -6.24 -1.83 4.09
C SER A 136 -5.84 -2.76 2.95
N VAL A 137 -5.20 -2.23 1.91
CA VAL A 137 -4.93 -2.96 0.66
C VAL A 137 -3.45 -3.28 0.50
N LEU A 138 -3.12 -4.56 0.32
CA LEU A 138 -1.79 -5.04 -0.03
C LEU A 138 -1.76 -5.53 -1.48
N MET A 139 -0.86 -4.97 -2.27
CA MET A 139 -0.61 -5.42 -3.64
C MET A 139 0.68 -6.26 -3.68
N HIS A 140 0.54 -7.52 -4.07
CA HIS A 140 1.65 -8.39 -4.48
C HIS A 140 1.62 -8.58 -6.00
N PRO A 141 2.74 -8.96 -6.64
CA PRO A 141 2.82 -9.16 -8.08
C PRO A 141 1.75 -10.08 -8.68
N HIS A 142 1.28 -11.07 -7.91
CA HIS A 142 0.31 -12.08 -8.37
C HIS A 142 -1.03 -12.03 -7.63
N ARG A 143 -1.18 -11.15 -6.63
CA ARG A 143 -2.37 -11.13 -5.77
C ARG A 143 -2.55 -9.77 -5.12
N THR A 144 -3.74 -9.20 -5.22
CA THR A 144 -4.14 -8.02 -4.44
C THR A 144 -5.12 -8.45 -3.36
N VAL A 145 -4.88 -8.03 -2.13
CA VAL A 145 -5.66 -8.39 -0.95
C VAL A 145 -6.13 -7.13 -0.25
N MET A 146 -7.38 -7.11 0.19
CA MET A 146 -7.95 -6.08 1.03
C MET A 146 -8.35 -6.70 2.36
N TYR A 147 -7.92 -6.07 3.44
CA TYR A 147 -8.41 -6.30 4.79
C TYR A 147 -9.39 -5.18 5.12
N PHE A 148 -10.47 -5.50 5.83
CA PHE A 148 -11.50 -4.52 6.16
C PHE A 148 -12.18 -4.88 7.48
N SER A 149 -12.80 -3.88 8.11
CA SER A 149 -13.62 -4.09 9.30
C SER A 149 -15.08 -4.29 8.89
N GLY A 150 -15.73 -5.31 9.44
CA GLY A 150 -17.12 -5.62 9.14
C GLY A 150 -17.96 -5.75 10.40
N ASN A 151 -19.24 -5.38 10.29
CA ASN A 151 -20.24 -5.54 11.35
C ASN A 151 -21.59 -5.97 10.75
N TRP A 152 -22.31 -6.82 11.46
CA TRP A 152 -23.62 -7.35 11.03
C TRP A 152 -24.80 -6.53 11.55
N GLN A 153 -24.55 -5.59 12.47
CA GLN A 153 -25.58 -4.76 13.10
C GLN A 153 -25.15 -3.28 13.18
N ASP A 154 -26.12 -2.41 13.47
CA ASP A 154 -25.92 -0.97 13.66
C ASP A 154 -25.32 -0.66 15.03
N SER A 155 -24.01 -0.83 15.15
CA SER A 155 -23.27 -0.65 16.41
C SER A 155 -21.85 -0.16 16.17
N GLU A 156 -21.39 0.76 17.01
CA GLU A 156 -20.00 1.27 17.04
C GLU A 156 -19.02 0.22 17.60
N LEU A 157 -19.54 -0.81 18.26
CA LEU A 157 -18.81 -1.98 18.77
C LEU A 157 -19.22 -3.25 18.01
N GLY A 158 -18.46 -4.33 18.17
CA GLY A 158 -18.72 -5.63 17.53
C GLY A 158 -18.12 -5.78 16.13
N TYR A 159 -17.31 -4.82 15.68
CA TYR A 159 -16.53 -4.97 14.45
C TYR A 159 -15.56 -6.16 14.55
N ARG A 160 -15.38 -6.83 13.42
CA ARG A 160 -14.44 -7.93 13.21
C ARG A 160 -13.63 -7.66 11.94
N LEU A 161 -12.52 -8.35 11.76
CA LEU A 161 -11.67 -8.15 10.58
C LEU A 161 -11.90 -9.24 9.55
N GLY A 162 -12.15 -8.84 8.30
CA GLY A 162 -12.30 -9.72 7.15
C GLY A 162 -11.22 -9.50 6.11
N ARG A 163 -11.27 -10.36 5.08
CA ARG A 163 -10.30 -10.36 3.97
C ARG A 163 -11.02 -10.63 2.65
N ALA A 164 -10.72 -9.81 1.64
CA ALA A 164 -11.12 -10.01 0.26
C ALA A 164 -9.90 -10.06 -0.66
N VAL A 165 -9.97 -10.85 -1.73
CA VAL A 165 -8.92 -10.97 -2.75
C VAL A 165 -9.45 -10.53 -4.10
N PHE A 166 -8.63 -9.80 -4.84
CA PHE A 166 -8.93 -9.46 -6.22
C PHE A 166 -8.40 -10.56 -7.15
N VAL A 167 -9.31 -11.30 -7.78
CA VAL A 167 -8.99 -12.41 -8.70
C VAL A 167 -9.90 -12.30 -9.93
N ASN A 168 -9.32 -12.44 -11.13
CA ASN A 168 -10.04 -12.40 -12.40
C ASN A 168 -10.93 -11.16 -12.61
N GLY A 169 -10.51 -10.00 -12.09
CA GLY A 169 -11.24 -8.74 -12.25
C GLY A 169 -12.29 -8.47 -11.17
N GLU A 170 -12.45 -9.34 -10.18
CA GLU A 170 -13.48 -9.26 -9.15
C GLU A 170 -12.91 -9.38 -7.74
N TRP A 171 -13.54 -8.72 -6.78
CA TRP A 171 -13.26 -8.92 -5.36
C TRP A 171 -14.07 -10.10 -4.81
N ARG A 172 -13.41 -10.98 -4.06
CA ARG A 172 -14.03 -12.16 -3.45
C ARG A 172 -13.58 -12.32 -2.01
N VAL A 173 -14.53 -12.54 -1.12
CA VAL A 173 -14.23 -12.91 0.28
C VAL A 173 -13.90 -14.40 0.31
N GLU A 174 -12.69 -14.73 0.76
CA GLU A 174 -12.21 -16.12 0.85
C GLU A 174 -12.25 -16.57 2.33
N PRO A 175 -12.80 -17.76 2.65
CA PRO A 175 -12.70 -18.33 3.98
C PRO A 175 -11.23 -18.63 4.39
N PRO A 176 -10.86 -18.51 5.68
CA PRO A 176 -11.72 -18.08 6.79
C PRO A 176 -12.01 -16.57 6.71
N SER A 177 -13.25 -16.16 6.97
CA SER A 177 -13.64 -14.76 7.18
C SER A 177 -14.85 -14.75 8.13
N PRO A 178 -14.83 -13.99 9.24
CA PRO A 178 -13.74 -13.09 9.67
C PRO A 178 -12.43 -13.83 9.98
N ILE A 179 -11.31 -13.14 9.79
CA ILE A 179 -9.94 -13.65 9.97
C ILE A 179 -9.37 -13.34 11.36
N LEU A 180 -10.00 -12.41 12.10
CA LEU A 180 -9.67 -12.08 13.47
C LEU A 180 -10.97 -11.83 14.25
N GLU A 181 -11.11 -12.54 15.37
CA GLU A 181 -12.23 -12.41 16.30
C GLU A 181 -11.77 -11.71 17.59
N PRO A 182 -12.62 -10.88 18.22
CA PRO A 182 -12.39 -10.30 19.55
C PRO A 182 -12.03 -11.34 20.61
N THR A 183 -11.12 -11.02 21.53
CA THR A 183 -10.80 -11.91 22.66
C THR A 183 -11.89 -11.76 23.72
N ALA A 184 -12.69 -12.80 23.94
CA ALA A 184 -13.77 -12.76 24.94
C ALA A 184 -13.24 -12.37 26.34
N GLY A 185 -13.75 -11.27 26.90
CA GLY A 185 -13.31 -10.72 28.18
C GLY A 185 -11.95 -10.00 28.17
N GLY A 186 -11.28 -9.93 27.00
CA GLY A 186 -10.01 -9.24 26.81
C GLY A 186 -10.15 -7.74 26.56
N TRP A 187 -9.01 -7.09 26.35
CA TRP A 187 -8.90 -5.64 26.06
C TRP A 187 -9.51 -5.24 24.70
N ASP A 188 -9.71 -6.21 23.82
CA ASP A 188 -10.36 -6.06 22.51
C ASP A 188 -11.70 -6.79 22.43
N GLY A 189 -12.24 -7.24 23.57
CA GLY A 189 -13.39 -8.15 23.63
C GLY A 189 -14.71 -7.58 23.12
N ASP A 190 -14.84 -6.26 23.06
CA ASP A 190 -16.04 -5.60 22.51
C ASP A 190 -15.92 -5.29 21.01
N GLY A 191 -14.76 -5.55 20.38
CA GLY A 191 -14.60 -5.40 18.94
C GLY A 191 -13.18 -5.10 18.50
N THR A 192 -12.89 -5.43 17.24
CA THR A 192 -11.63 -5.13 16.56
C THR A 192 -11.88 -4.36 15.26
N ALA A 193 -11.20 -3.23 15.08
CA ALA A 193 -11.40 -2.37 13.91
C ALA A 193 -10.12 -1.65 13.46
N TYR A 194 -10.25 -0.92 12.35
CA TYR A 194 -9.24 0.01 11.83
C TYR A 194 -7.87 -0.62 11.59
N ALA A 195 -7.86 -1.86 11.09
CA ALA A 195 -6.64 -2.60 10.86
C ALA A 195 -5.78 -1.96 9.76
N PHE A 196 -4.48 -2.01 9.97
CA PHE A 196 -3.47 -1.76 8.97
C PHE A 196 -2.59 -3.00 8.84
N VAL A 197 -2.44 -3.50 7.61
CA VAL A 197 -1.67 -4.70 7.33
C VAL A 197 -0.47 -4.36 6.45
N MET A 198 0.70 -4.87 6.83
CA MET A 198 1.94 -4.76 6.07
C MET A 198 2.66 -6.11 6.00
N TYR A 199 3.53 -6.26 5.01
CA TYR A 199 4.54 -7.31 5.00
C TYR A 199 5.87 -6.71 5.43
N ASP A 200 6.46 -7.22 6.52
CA ASP A 200 7.84 -6.93 6.88
C ASP A 200 8.76 -7.91 6.15
N PRO A 201 9.53 -7.44 5.16
CA PRO A 201 10.37 -8.30 4.33
C PRO A 201 11.67 -8.71 5.02
N ILE A 202 12.11 -8.01 6.07
CA ILE A 202 13.28 -8.37 6.87
C ILE A 202 12.92 -9.55 7.80
N ARG A 203 11.74 -9.47 8.44
CA ARG A 203 11.19 -10.57 9.25
C ARG A 203 10.52 -11.66 8.43
N ARG A 204 10.24 -11.40 7.16
CA ARG A 204 9.48 -12.25 6.25
C ARG A 204 8.10 -12.64 6.81
N THR A 205 7.45 -11.69 7.49
CA THR A 205 6.17 -11.91 8.18
C THR A 205 5.17 -10.81 7.85
N TYR A 206 3.91 -11.16 7.74
CA TYR A 206 2.83 -10.18 7.73
C TYR A 206 2.55 -9.70 9.15
N ARG A 207 2.32 -8.40 9.29
CA ARG A 207 1.95 -7.75 10.55
C ARG A 207 0.66 -6.98 10.36
N MET A 208 -0.28 -7.20 11.26
CA MET A 208 -1.54 -6.47 11.32
C MET A 208 -1.60 -5.72 12.65
N TYR A 209 -1.59 -4.40 12.54
CA TYR A 209 -1.83 -3.48 13.65
C TYR A 209 -3.30 -3.13 13.65
N TYR A 210 -3.99 -3.32 14.78
CA TYR A 210 -5.45 -3.14 14.86
C TYR A 210 -5.85 -2.41 16.14
N THR A 211 -7.02 -1.79 16.11
CA THR A 211 -7.64 -1.20 17.31
C THR A 211 -8.53 -2.24 17.96
N GLY A 212 -8.36 -2.44 19.26
CA GLY A 212 -9.29 -3.22 20.08
C GLY A 212 -10.05 -2.32 21.04
N PHE A 213 -11.28 -2.70 21.35
CA PHE A 213 -12.18 -1.96 22.23
C PHE A 213 -12.61 -2.78 23.45
N GLN A 214 -12.69 -2.08 24.58
CA GLN A 214 -13.34 -2.54 25.81
C GLN A 214 -14.17 -1.38 26.38
N GLY A 215 -15.46 -1.36 26.06
CA GLY A 215 -16.38 -0.26 26.31
C GLY A 215 -15.89 1.03 25.68
N VAL A 216 -15.54 2.01 26.51
CA VAL A 216 -15.04 3.32 26.08
C VAL A 216 -13.51 3.37 25.94
N PHE A 217 -12.80 2.30 26.34
CA PHE A 217 -11.35 2.21 26.24
C PHE A 217 -10.95 1.62 24.90
N SER A 218 -9.82 2.09 24.38
CA SER A 218 -9.23 1.57 23.16
C SER A 218 -7.71 1.50 23.25
N ALA A 219 -7.15 0.47 22.65
CA ALA A 219 -5.71 0.27 22.54
C ALA A 219 -5.37 -0.32 21.16
N ILE A 220 -4.08 -0.36 20.84
CA ILE A 220 -3.58 -0.94 19.60
C ILE A 220 -2.88 -2.27 19.92
N GLY A 221 -3.29 -3.32 19.19
CA GLY A 221 -2.69 -4.64 19.22
C GLY A 221 -1.95 -4.97 17.92
N LEU A 222 -1.20 -6.08 17.96
CA LEU A 222 -0.49 -6.67 16.84
C LEU A 222 -0.80 -8.17 16.76
N VAL A 223 -1.13 -8.61 15.55
CA VAL A 223 -1.12 -10.03 15.19
C VAL A 223 -0.18 -10.26 14.01
N GLU A 224 0.49 -11.41 13.98
CA GLU A 224 1.45 -11.77 12.93
C GLU A 224 0.96 -12.99 12.14
N SER A 225 1.40 -13.10 10.89
CA SER A 225 1.04 -14.19 10.00
C SER A 225 2.15 -14.48 8.99
N SER A 226 2.38 -15.76 8.69
CA SER A 226 3.31 -16.17 7.62
C SER A 226 2.67 -16.17 6.23
N ASP A 227 1.34 -16.24 6.15
CA ASP A 227 0.58 -16.39 4.89
C ASP A 227 -0.41 -15.25 4.61
N GLY A 228 -0.60 -14.34 5.56
CA GLY A 228 -1.55 -13.23 5.49
C GLY A 228 -3.02 -13.67 5.62
N VAL A 229 -3.28 -14.92 6.02
CA VAL A 229 -4.61 -15.51 6.17
C VAL A 229 -4.85 -15.94 7.61
N ARG A 230 -3.90 -16.65 8.22
CA ARG A 230 -3.99 -17.14 9.60
C ARG A 230 -3.13 -16.28 10.51
N TRP A 231 -3.76 -15.68 11.51
CA TRP A 231 -3.13 -14.68 12.37
C TRP A 231 -2.95 -15.20 13.79
N GLN A 232 -1.82 -14.84 14.40
CA GLN A 232 -1.47 -15.22 15.77
C GLN A 232 -1.20 -13.95 16.58
N ALA A 233 -1.89 -13.83 17.71
CA ALA A 233 -1.66 -12.73 18.64
C ALA A 233 -0.36 -12.93 19.43
N GLY A 234 0.41 -11.86 19.58
CA GLY A 234 1.56 -11.85 20.47
C GLY A 234 1.14 -11.66 21.93
N GLU A 235 1.94 -12.21 22.86
CA GLU A 235 1.70 -12.10 24.31
C GLU A 235 1.77 -10.65 24.83
N ALA A 236 2.42 -9.75 24.08
CA ALA A 236 2.57 -8.33 24.44
C ALA A 236 1.32 -7.48 24.16
N ASN A 237 0.22 -8.07 23.68
CA ASN A 237 -0.99 -7.32 23.38
C ASN A 237 -1.73 -6.84 24.65
N PRO A 238 -2.26 -5.60 24.65
CA PRO A 238 -2.10 -4.57 23.63
C PRO A 238 -0.68 -3.98 23.63
N ILE A 239 -0.09 -3.83 22.44
CA ILE A 239 1.30 -3.33 22.29
C ILE A 239 1.42 -1.81 22.46
N PHE A 240 0.30 -1.08 22.38
CA PHE A 240 0.30 0.36 22.58
C PHE A 240 -1.02 0.86 23.15
N SER A 241 -0.94 1.58 24.27
CA SER A 241 -2.09 2.20 24.93
C SER A 241 -1.71 3.56 25.49
N SER A 242 -2.65 4.50 25.46
CA SER A 242 -2.48 5.81 26.09
C SER A 242 -3.86 6.39 26.44
N PRO A 243 -4.14 6.73 27.72
CA PRO A 243 -5.42 7.32 28.10
C PRO A 243 -5.69 8.64 27.37
N PRO A 244 -6.95 8.96 27.03
CA PRO A 244 -8.16 8.14 27.20
C PRO A 244 -8.28 6.96 26.20
N GLY A 245 -7.51 6.96 25.12
CA GLY A 245 -7.46 5.86 24.16
C GLY A 245 -6.66 6.21 22.91
N VAL A 246 -6.20 5.18 22.21
CA VAL A 246 -5.53 5.28 20.92
C VAL A 246 -6.21 4.35 19.92
N ILE A 247 -6.34 4.79 18.66
CA ILE A 247 -7.04 4.04 17.61
C ILE A 247 -6.37 4.24 16.24
N ALA A 248 -6.82 3.46 15.25
CA ALA A 248 -6.53 3.62 13.83
C ALA A 248 -5.03 3.73 13.48
N PRO A 249 -4.23 2.68 13.77
CA PRO A 249 -2.81 2.67 13.45
C PRO A 249 -2.59 2.61 11.93
N PHE A 250 -1.49 3.21 11.49
CA PHE A 250 -0.85 3.02 10.19
C PHE A 250 0.66 2.95 10.41
N VAL A 251 1.31 1.90 9.94
CA VAL A 251 2.73 1.65 10.23
C VAL A 251 3.56 1.68 8.96
N GLN A 252 4.62 2.47 8.98
CA GLN A 252 5.65 2.48 7.95
C GLN A 252 6.94 1.88 8.52
N PHE A 253 7.71 1.16 7.70
CA PHE A 253 9.03 0.66 8.08
C PHE A 253 10.05 1.07 7.03
N ASP A 254 11.11 1.77 7.43
CA ASP A 254 12.14 2.32 6.53
C ASP A 254 13.37 1.40 6.39
N GLY A 255 13.24 0.15 6.83
CA GLY A 255 14.31 -0.86 6.86
C GLY A 255 15.09 -0.89 8.18
N ASP A 256 14.92 0.13 9.03
CA ASP A 256 15.61 0.25 10.32
C ASP A 256 14.62 0.56 11.45
N THR A 257 13.74 1.54 11.24
CA THR A 257 12.78 2.02 12.23
C THR A 257 11.34 1.86 11.73
N TYR A 258 10.47 1.40 12.63
CA TYR A 258 9.02 1.49 12.44
C TYR A 258 8.50 2.83 12.91
N TRP A 259 7.62 3.42 12.12
CA TRP A 259 6.89 4.64 12.42
C TRP A 259 5.40 4.33 12.40
N MET A 260 4.75 4.39 13.57
CA MET A 260 3.30 4.26 13.66
C MET A 260 2.67 5.64 13.73
N TYR A 261 1.85 5.97 12.73
CA TYR A 261 0.91 7.06 12.78
C TYR A 261 -0.39 6.52 13.39
N TYR A 262 -0.94 7.22 14.38
CA TYR A 262 -2.12 6.77 15.09
C TYR A 262 -2.99 7.97 15.49
N VAL A 263 -4.22 7.68 15.88
CA VAL A 263 -5.16 8.67 16.37
C VAL A 263 -5.17 8.64 17.90
N GLN A 264 -4.88 9.77 18.51
CA GLN A 264 -4.99 9.98 19.95
C GLN A 264 -6.34 10.61 20.27
N LEU A 265 -7.07 10.02 21.21
CA LEU A 265 -8.26 10.63 21.79
C LEU A 265 -7.84 11.68 22.82
N GLU A 266 -8.51 12.83 22.84
CA GLU A 266 -8.19 13.96 23.71
C GLU A 266 -9.46 14.49 24.41
N LEU A 267 -9.41 14.56 25.74
CA LEU A 267 -10.47 15.13 26.58
C LEU A 267 -10.07 16.54 27.02
N THR A 268 -10.34 17.54 26.17
CA THR A 268 -10.02 18.95 26.47
C THR A 268 -11.28 19.78 26.68
N ARG A 269 -12.04 20.01 25.60
CA ARG A 269 -13.38 20.64 25.60
C ARG A 269 -14.29 19.80 24.71
N GLY A 270 -14.80 18.71 25.29
CA GLY A 270 -15.45 17.63 24.56
C GLY A 270 -14.43 16.67 23.93
N PHE A 271 -14.96 15.63 23.27
CA PHE A 271 -14.16 14.59 22.64
C PHE A 271 -13.53 15.09 21.33
N ARG A 272 -12.19 15.09 21.29
CA ARG A 272 -11.41 15.44 20.09
C ARG A 272 -10.43 14.34 19.73
N THR A 273 -10.01 14.31 18.48
CA THR A 273 -8.93 13.43 18.05
C THR A 273 -7.90 14.17 17.19
N SER A 274 -6.64 13.81 17.39
CA SER A 274 -5.49 14.33 16.66
C SER A 274 -4.65 13.16 16.16
N ILE A 275 -3.89 13.36 15.08
CA ILE A 275 -2.97 12.35 14.54
C ILE A 275 -1.60 12.58 15.14
N PHE A 276 -1.03 11.54 15.72
CA PHE A 276 0.31 11.49 16.28
C PHE A 276 1.15 10.48 15.52
N ARG A 277 2.47 10.52 15.72
CA ARG A 277 3.39 9.43 15.39
C ARG A 277 4.23 9.02 16.59
N VAL A 278 4.63 7.76 16.61
CA VAL A 278 5.63 7.16 17.52
C VAL A 278 6.58 6.29 16.71
N GLN A 279 7.77 6.03 17.26
CA GLN A 279 8.78 5.18 16.63
C GLN A 279 9.08 3.92 17.45
N SER A 280 9.58 2.89 16.79
CA SER A 280 9.98 1.62 17.39
C SER A 280 11.06 0.92 16.56
N ALA A 281 11.99 0.24 17.22
CA ALA A 281 12.97 -0.62 16.54
C ALA A 281 12.44 -2.04 16.24
N ASP A 282 11.47 -2.52 17.04
CA ASP A 282 10.93 -3.88 16.94
C ASP A 282 9.47 -3.92 16.45
N GLY A 283 8.81 -2.76 16.33
CA GLY A 283 7.41 -2.63 15.95
C GLY A 283 6.44 -3.07 17.04
N ILE A 284 6.91 -3.22 18.28
CA ILE A 284 6.15 -3.67 19.45
C ILE A 284 6.25 -2.63 20.57
N ARG A 285 7.46 -2.11 20.85
CA ARG A 285 7.70 -1.11 21.90
C ARG A 285 7.83 0.27 21.30
N TRP A 286 6.85 1.13 21.59
CA TRP A 286 6.72 2.44 20.95
C TRP A 286 7.10 3.58 21.89
N HIS A 287 7.77 4.59 21.36
CA HIS A 287 8.20 5.77 22.13
C HIS A 287 8.26 7.04 21.27
N SER A 288 8.63 8.15 21.91
CA SER A 288 8.81 9.47 21.28
C SER A 288 7.56 10.00 20.57
N PRO A 289 6.41 10.15 21.27
CA PRO A 289 5.18 10.63 20.66
C PRO A 289 5.32 12.07 20.15
N GLU A 290 4.88 12.30 18.92
CA GLU A 290 4.87 13.61 18.26
C GLU A 290 3.50 13.87 17.64
N LYS A 291 2.89 15.04 17.93
CA LYS A 291 1.64 15.45 17.31
C LYS A 291 1.89 15.93 15.88
N ILE A 292 1.31 15.25 14.91
CA ILE A 292 1.49 15.53 13.48
C ILE A 292 0.40 16.46 12.96
N LEU A 293 -0.87 16.11 13.17
CA LEU A 293 -2.02 16.88 12.70
C LEU A 293 -3.07 17.02 13.81
N LYS A 294 -3.73 18.18 13.86
CA LYS A 294 -4.89 18.45 14.72
C LYS A 294 -6.02 19.12 13.92
N PRO A 295 -7.29 19.05 14.34
CA PRO A 295 -8.37 19.80 13.68
C PRO A 295 -8.13 21.32 13.76
N GLU A 296 -8.20 22.01 12.63
CA GLU A 296 -7.97 23.46 12.48
C GLU A 296 -8.92 24.09 11.46
N ALA A 297 -9.28 23.37 10.40
CA ALA A 297 -10.17 23.86 9.38
C ALA A 297 -11.64 23.66 9.77
N ARG A 298 -12.50 24.61 9.40
CA ARG A 298 -13.92 24.59 9.75
C ARG A 298 -14.65 23.31 9.34
N TRP A 299 -14.22 22.63 8.27
CA TRP A 299 -14.85 21.40 7.79
C TRP A 299 -14.45 20.14 8.58
N GLU A 300 -13.32 20.17 9.31
CA GLU A 300 -12.77 19.04 10.07
C GLU A 300 -13.49 18.82 11.39
N GLY A 301 -14.21 19.82 11.88
CA GLY A 301 -14.89 19.76 13.16
C GLY A 301 -13.91 19.50 14.31
N GLY A 302 -14.07 18.37 15.00
CA GLY A 302 -13.28 18.03 16.18
C GLY A 302 -12.51 16.72 16.09
N ARG A 303 -12.62 15.97 14.97
CA ARG A 303 -12.08 14.61 14.87
C ARG A 303 -11.32 14.44 13.56
N LEU A 304 -10.04 14.12 13.66
CA LEU A 304 -9.23 13.56 12.57
C LEU A 304 -9.04 12.06 12.81
N MET A 305 -9.17 11.25 11.78
CA MET A 305 -9.05 9.80 11.88
C MET A 305 -8.36 9.18 10.66
N ARG A 306 -7.93 7.93 10.83
CA ARG A 306 -7.40 7.05 9.77
C ARG A 306 -6.27 7.68 8.96
N PRO A 307 -5.12 7.99 9.60
CA PRO A 307 -3.94 8.44 8.88
C PRO A 307 -3.47 7.36 7.89
N VAL A 308 -3.22 7.73 6.64
CA VAL A 308 -2.57 6.85 5.66
C VAL A 308 -1.52 7.64 4.90
N LEU A 309 -0.29 7.12 4.89
CA LEU A 309 0.78 7.68 4.07
C LEU A 309 0.83 7.06 2.68
N ALA A 310 1.10 7.88 1.68
CA ALA A 310 1.43 7.46 0.32
C ALA A 310 2.51 8.37 -0.27
N PHE A 311 3.26 7.86 -1.24
CA PHE A 311 4.26 8.64 -1.98
C PHE A 311 3.93 8.66 -3.47
N PHE A 312 3.76 9.86 -4.02
CA PHE A 312 3.66 10.12 -5.46
C PHE A 312 3.95 11.60 -5.71
N ASP A 313 4.18 11.98 -6.97
CA ASP A 313 4.51 13.37 -7.36
C ASP A 313 5.66 14.00 -6.55
N GLN A 314 6.56 13.15 -6.04
CA GLN A 314 7.73 13.49 -5.22
C GLN A 314 7.37 14.15 -3.88
N ARG A 315 6.22 13.81 -3.32
CA ARG A 315 5.76 14.26 -2.00
C ARG A 315 5.31 13.09 -1.16
N ILE A 316 5.39 13.27 0.15
CA ILE A 316 4.76 12.36 1.11
C ILE A 316 3.36 12.91 1.39
N HIS A 317 2.34 12.13 1.09
CA HIS A 317 0.94 12.47 1.28
C HIS A 317 0.43 11.78 2.54
N LEU A 318 -0.22 12.54 3.43
CA LEU A 318 -0.95 12.03 4.59
C LEU A 318 -2.44 12.27 4.38
N PHE A 319 -3.16 11.20 4.03
CA PHE A 319 -4.61 11.19 3.96
C PHE A 319 -5.21 10.98 5.34
N TYR A 320 -6.38 11.59 5.58
CA TYR A 320 -7.15 11.43 6.81
C TYR A 320 -8.63 11.68 6.53
N CYS A 321 -9.52 11.07 7.31
CA CYS A 321 -10.92 11.47 7.36
C CYS A 321 -11.16 12.44 8.53
N ALA A 322 -12.14 13.31 8.41
CA ALA A 322 -12.52 14.22 9.49
C ALA A 322 -14.03 14.41 9.61
N GLN A 323 -14.50 14.62 10.83
CA GLN A 323 -15.93 14.68 11.16
C GLN A 323 -16.37 16.07 11.64
N ARG A 324 -17.37 16.63 10.95
CA ARG A 324 -18.13 17.78 11.44
C ARG A 324 -19.62 17.49 11.50
N GLY A 325 -20.20 17.62 12.69
CA GLY A 325 -21.57 17.18 12.92
C GLY A 325 -21.65 15.67 12.66
N SER A 326 -22.61 15.24 11.85
CA SER A 326 -22.74 13.85 11.43
C SER A 326 -22.00 13.52 10.12
N ARG A 327 -21.13 14.41 9.62
CA ARG A 327 -20.56 14.27 8.26
C ARG A 327 -19.07 13.99 8.24
N TRP A 328 -18.69 12.91 7.56
CA TRP A 328 -17.32 12.52 7.28
C TRP A 328 -16.89 12.93 5.87
N ARG A 329 -15.66 13.44 5.77
CA ARG A 329 -15.00 13.79 4.51
C ARG A 329 -13.53 13.46 4.60
N ILE A 330 -12.88 13.28 3.45
CA ILE A 330 -11.44 12.98 3.40
C ILE A 330 -10.67 14.25 3.05
N GLY A 331 -9.63 14.52 3.83
CA GLY A 331 -8.65 15.56 3.60
C GLY A 331 -7.25 14.97 3.40
N GLU A 332 -6.33 15.87 3.10
CA GLU A 332 -4.95 15.53 2.78
C GLU A 332 -4.00 16.61 3.33
N ALA A 333 -2.88 16.17 3.86
CA ALA A 333 -1.71 16.99 4.11
C ALA A 333 -0.51 16.43 3.33
N VAL A 334 0.46 17.29 3.04
CA VAL A 334 1.67 16.91 2.29
C VAL A 334 2.91 17.35 3.03
N ALA A 335 3.96 16.53 2.96
CA ALA A 335 5.30 16.85 3.41
C ALA A 335 6.28 16.74 2.24
N THR A 336 7.28 17.63 2.22
CA THR A 336 8.41 17.52 1.30
C THR A 336 9.43 16.54 1.89
N PRO A 337 9.78 15.45 1.18
CA PRO A 337 10.84 14.55 1.61
C PRO A 337 12.22 15.22 1.50
N GLN A 338 13.17 14.73 2.27
CA GLN A 338 14.59 15.04 2.11
C GLN A 338 15.35 13.75 1.79
N PHE A 339 15.77 13.60 0.54
CA PHE A 339 16.50 12.45 0.00
C PHE A 339 18.02 12.62 0.15
N VAL A 340 18.71 11.50 0.30
CA VAL A 340 20.17 11.40 0.09
C VAL A 340 20.51 11.55 -1.40
N GLU A 341 21.75 11.92 -1.73
CA GLU A 341 22.15 12.27 -3.10
C GLU A 341 22.36 11.06 -4.02
N GLU A 342 22.83 9.93 -3.48
CA GLU A 342 23.12 8.72 -4.26
C GLU A 342 22.70 7.45 -3.51
N GLY A 343 22.16 6.48 -4.26
CA GLY A 343 21.82 5.15 -3.79
C GLY A 343 22.10 4.09 -4.86
N VAL A 344 22.36 2.86 -4.42
CA VAL A 344 22.74 1.74 -5.28
C VAL A 344 22.00 0.49 -4.88
N TRP A 345 21.46 -0.21 -5.87
CA TRP A 345 20.89 -1.55 -5.74
C TRP A 345 21.63 -2.50 -6.69
N VAL A 346 21.95 -3.70 -6.25
CA VAL A 346 22.60 -4.73 -7.09
C VAL A 346 21.86 -6.05 -6.93
N SER A 347 21.41 -6.61 -8.04
CA SER A 347 20.75 -7.92 -8.08
C SER A 347 21.68 -9.05 -7.64
N ARG A 348 21.10 -10.19 -7.27
CA ARG A 348 21.81 -11.47 -7.29
C ARG A 348 22.30 -11.80 -8.70
N SER A 349 23.22 -12.76 -8.76
CA SER A 349 23.70 -13.34 -10.01
C SER A 349 22.56 -14.03 -10.76
N ILE A 350 22.37 -13.67 -12.02
CA ILE A 350 21.34 -14.20 -12.92
C ILE A 350 22.02 -15.22 -13.83
N HIS A 351 21.55 -16.46 -13.79
CA HIS A 351 22.15 -17.61 -14.51
C HIS A 351 21.33 -18.09 -15.71
N GLN A 352 20.15 -17.52 -15.92
CA GLN A 352 19.27 -17.85 -17.03
C GLN A 352 19.51 -16.90 -18.20
N ASN A 353 19.29 -17.38 -19.42
CA ASN A 353 19.30 -16.51 -20.59
C ASN A 353 18.11 -15.54 -20.52
N VAL A 354 18.39 -14.29 -20.84
CA VAL A 354 17.42 -13.19 -20.82
C VAL A 354 17.69 -12.37 -22.08
N GLU A 355 16.71 -12.26 -22.98
CA GLU A 355 16.79 -11.38 -24.14
C GLU A 355 16.74 -9.90 -23.74
N LYS A 356 15.83 -9.53 -22.83
CA LYS A 356 15.61 -8.12 -22.46
C LYS A 356 15.40 -7.88 -20.97
N ILE A 357 15.84 -6.73 -20.49
CA ILE A 357 15.44 -6.18 -19.19
C ILE A 357 14.43 -5.08 -19.41
N GLN A 358 13.25 -5.18 -18.80
CA GLN A 358 12.25 -4.11 -18.78
C GLN A 358 12.23 -3.43 -17.41
N ILE A 359 12.33 -2.10 -17.40
CA ILE A 359 12.31 -1.30 -16.16
C ILE A 359 11.21 -0.25 -16.27
N VAL A 360 10.38 -0.12 -15.22
CA VAL A 360 9.33 0.90 -15.09
C VAL A 360 9.70 1.86 -13.96
N TYR A 361 9.79 3.16 -14.24
CA TYR A 361 10.37 4.14 -13.32
C TYR A 361 9.84 5.58 -13.50
N GLU A 362 9.94 6.40 -12.45
CA GLU A 362 9.86 7.87 -12.52
C GLU A 362 11.28 8.45 -12.60
N LEU A 363 11.46 9.48 -13.42
CA LEU A 363 12.73 10.21 -13.54
C LEU A 363 12.49 11.73 -13.50
N PRO A 364 12.26 12.31 -12.31
CA PRO A 364 12.06 13.76 -12.14
C PRO A 364 13.21 14.61 -12.69
N MET A 365 12.94 15.89 -12.99
CA MET A 365 14.00 16.87 -13.28
C MET A 365 14.98 16.97 -12.10
N GLY A 366 16.28 17.06 -12.40
CA GLY A 366 17.34 17.06 -11.37
C GLY A 366 17.76 15.67 -10.87
N THR A 367 17.24 14.60 -11.49
CA THR A 367 17.59 13.23 -11.11
C THR A 367 18.15 12.45 -12.28
N ALA A 368 18.97 11.43 -11.97
CA ALA A 368 19.50 10.47 -12.92
C ALA A 368 19.33 9.04 -12.38
N LEU A 369 19.06 8.11 -13.29
CA LEU A 369 18.97 6.68 -13.02
C LEU A 369 19.78 5.95 -14.08
N GLU A 370 20.73 5.14 -13.65
CA GLU A 370 21.65 4.41 -14.53
C GLU A 370 21.55 2.92 -14.24
N VAL A 371 21.56 2.11 -15.30
CA VAL A 371 21.59 0.65 -15.23
C VAL A 371 23.01 0.18 -15.50
N ASP A 372 23.53 -0.63 -14.59
CA ASP A 372 24.89 -1.16 -14.61
C ASP A 372 24.85 -2.68 -14.80
N ILE A 373 25.18 -3.21 -15.98
CA ILE A 373 25.12 -4.64 -16.26
C ILE A 373 26.53 -5.21 -16.31
N ARG A 374 26.79 -6.27 -15.54
CA ARG A 374 28.11 -6.90 -15.44
C ARG A 374 28.02 -8.41 -15.65
N SER A 375 28.74 -8.93 -16.63
CA SER A 375 29.07 -10.35 -16.84
C SER A 375 30.58 -10.55 -16.67
N PRO A 376 31.12 -11.79 -16.66
CA PRO A 376 32.55 -12.05 -16.49
C PRO A 376 33.44 -11.33 -17.52
N ASP A 377 32.92 -11.14 -18.73
CA ASP A 377 33.61 -10.64 -19.91
C ASP A 377 33.16 -9.24 -20.33
N LYS A 378 32.09 -8.70 -19.74
CA LYS A 378 31.48 -7.44 -20.20
C LYS A 378 30.91 -6.59 -19.08
N HIS A 379 31.03 -5.28 -19.27
CA HIS A 379 30.48 -4.27 -18.39
C HIS A 379 29.83 -3.17 -19.24
N VAL A 380 28.54 -2.92 -19.01
CA VAL A 380 27.75 -1.95 -19.78
C VAL A 380 27.00 -1.03 -18.82
N GLN A 381 27.14 0.27 -19.01
CA GLN A 381 26.39 1.30 -18.28
C GLN A 381 25.43 2.01 -19.21
N ILE A 382 24.16 2.09 -18.80
CA ILE A 382 23.07 2.61 -19.62
C ILE A 382 22.30 3.65 -18.80
N PRO A 383 22.46 4.95 -19.09
CA PRO A 383 21.63 5.98 -18.47
C PRO A 383 20.20 5.87 -18.99
N LEU A 384 19.23 5.85 -18.07
CA LEU A 384 17.82 5.86 -18.42
C LEU A 384 17.37 7.27 -18.78
N SER A 385 16.41 7.37 -19.69
CA SER A 385 15.98 8.66 -20.27
C SER A 385 14.47 8.78 -20.35
N ARG A 386 13.98 10.01 -20.54
CA ARG A 386 12.54 10.33 -20.60
C ARG A 386 11.93 10.09 -21.98
N SER A 387 12.62 9.41 -22.89
CA SER A 387 12.23 9.32 -24.31
C SER A 387 11.02 8.44 -24.58
N HIS A 388 10.77 7.41 -23.75
CA HIS A 388 9.73 6.42 -23.99
C HIS A 388 8.67 6.40 -22.87
N ARG A 389 7.67 7.26 -23.02
CA ARG A 389 6.44 7.14 -22.24
C ARG A 389 5.55 6.08 -22.87
N SER A 390 5.23 5.03 -22.11
CA SER A 390 4.31 3.99 -22.57
C SER A 390 2.86 4.37 -22.29
N ALA A 391 1.95 4.01 -23.20
CA ALA A 391 0.52 4.12 -22.98
C ALA A 391 0.11 3.33 -21.72
N GLY A 392 -0.88 3.83 -20.99
CA GLY A 392 -1.37 3.20 -19.75
C GLY A 392 -0.59 3.56 -18.48
N LEU A 393 0.56 4.23 -18.57
CA LEU A 393 1.32 4.70 -17.41
C LEU A 393 0.92 6.13 -17.00
N ARG A 394 1.06 6.41 -15.69
CA ARG A 394 0.88 7.77 -15.14
C ARG A 394 1.84 8.76 -15.80
N ARG A 395 1.48 10.04 -15.71
CA ARG A 395 2.37 11.12 -16.15
C ARG A 395 3.68 11.06 -15.35
N GLY A 396 4.82 11.19 -16.04
CA GLY A 396 6.13 11.14 -15.40
C GLY A 396 6.68 9.73 -15.14
N VAL A 397 5.91 8.68 -15.47
CA VAL A 397 6.36 7.28 -15.43
C VAL A 397 6.76 6.84 -16.84
N TYR A 398 7.92 6.21 -16.93
CA TYR A 398 8.56 5.74 -18.16
C TYR A 398 8.76 4.23 -18.10
N ARG A 399 8.96 3.63 -19.29
CA ARG A 399 9.35 2.24 -19.43
C ARG A 399 10.47 2.14 -20.44
N THR A 400 11.54 1.46 -20.06
CA THR A 400 12.69 1.18 -20.94
C THR A 400 12.89 -0.32 -21.05
N GLU A 401 13.18 -0.77 -22.25
CA GLU A 401 13.65 -2.14 -22.52
C GLU A 401 15.12 -2.07 -22.95
N ILE A 402 15.95 -2.88 -22.32
CA ILE A 402 17.38 -3.02 -22.64
C ILE A 402 17.57 -4.40 -23.27
N ASP A 403 18.03 -4.42 -24.52
CA ASP A 403 18.30 -5.64 -25.26
C ASP A 403 19.68 -6.20 -24.86
N LEU A 404 19.69 -7.30 -24.11
CA LEU A 404 20.92 -7.94 -23.63
C LEU A 404 21.66 -8.68 -24.73
N SER A 405 20.92 -9.23 -25.71
CA SER A 405 21.47 -9.93 -26.86
C SER A 405 22.27 -8.96 -27.75
N ALA A 406 21.73 -7.77 -28.01
CA ALA A 406 22.42 -6.70 -28.72
C ALA A 406 23.66 -6.20 -27.95
N GLN A 407 23.58 -6.23 -26.62
CA GLN A 407 24.72 -5.92 -25.75
C GLN A 407 25.67 -7.11 -25.56
N GLN A 408 25.46 -8.28 -26.18
CA GLN A 408 26.29 -9.48 -26.04
C GLN A 408 26.64 -9.82 -24.58
N ILE A 409 25.66 -9.67 -23.68
CA ILE A 409 25.84 -10.00 -22.26
C ILE A 409 25.76 -11.52 -22.10
N THR A 410 26.76 -12.13 -21.48
CA THR A 410 26.79 -13.57 -21.19
C THR A 410 26.30 -13.87 -19.77
N VAL A 411 25.80 -15.09 -19.56
CA VAL A 411 25.50 -15.58 -18.20
C VAL A 411 26.77 -16.11 -17.52
N PRO A 412 26.89 -15.98 -16.18
CA PRO A 412 25.99 -15.23 -15.32
C PRO A 412 26.22 -13.72 -15.41
N PHE A 413 25.19 -12.92 -15.16
CA PHE A 413 25.34 -11.46 -15.05
C PHE A 413 24.61 -10.89 -13.84
N ARG A 414 24.91 -9.64 -13.51
CA ARG A 414 24.23 -8.86 -12.46
C ARG A 414 23.70 -7.55 -13.04
N ILE A 415 22.63 -7.05 -12.42
CA ILE A 415 22.03 -5.75 -12.73
C ILE A 415 22.23 -4.84 -11.51
N GLY A 416 22.93 -3.74 -11.70
CA GLY A 416 23.00 -2.62 -10.79
C GLY A 416 22.05 -1.50 -11.22
N LEU A 417 21.45 -0.83 -10.26
CA LEU A 417 20.72 0.42 -10.46
C LEU A 417 21.38 1.51 -9.61
N ILE A 418 21.77 2.61 -10.23
CA ILE A 418 22.41 3.73 -9.57
C ILE A 418 21.48 4.94 -9.66
N PHE A 419 21.02 5.39 -8.50
CA PHE A 419 20.12 6.52 -8.33
C PHE A 419 20.94 7.74 -7.95
N ARG A 420 20.72 8.88 -8.62
CA ARG A 420 21.36 10.15 -8.27
C ARG A 420 20.35 11.29 -8.29
N SER A 421 20.54 12.27 -7.41
CA SER A 421 19.75 13.50 -7.37
C SER A 421 20.63 14.70 -7.03
N ASP A 422 20.50 15.78 -7.80
CA ASP A 422 21.06 17.10 -7.47
C ASP A 422 20.13 17.92 -6.56
N ARG A 423 19.00 17.33 -6.17
CA ARG A 423 17.91 17.95 -5.42
C ARG A 423 17.46 17.08 -4.26
N ALA A 424 17.59 17.60 -3.05
CA ALA A 424 17.13 16.91 -1.85
C ALA A 424 15.61 16.64 -1.82
N ASP A 425 14.80 17.32 -2.63
CA ASP A 425 13.34 17.11 -2.71
C ASP A 425 12.91 16.14 -3.81
N ARG A 426 13.85 15.48 -4.50
CA ARG A 426 13.57 14.59 -5.64
C ARG A 426 14.37 13.29 -5.56
N SER A 427 13.78 12.22 -6.06
CA SER A 427 14.41 10.92 -6.26
C SER A 427 13.87 10.26 -7.53
N PRO A 428 14.70 9.55 -8.31
CA PRO A 428 14.16 8.52 -9.19
C PRO A 428 13.36 7.50 -8.39
N VAL A 429 12.35 6.91 -8.99
CA VAL A 429 11.53 5.85 -8.37
C VAL A 429 11.49 4.67 -9.32
N VAL A 430 11.86 3.49 -8.88
CA VAL A 430 11.75 2.25 -9.66
C VAL A 430 10.57 1.44 -9.13
N TYR A 431 9.64 1.08 -10.01
CA TYR A 431 8.46 0.29 -9.65
C TYR A 431 8.64 -1.20 -9.92
N ARG A 432 9.25 -1.54 -11.06
CA ARG A 432 9.37 -2.93 -11.52
C ARG A 432 10.61 -3.13 -12.35
N ILE A 433 11.19 -4.32 -12.23
CA ILE A 433 12.29 -4.83 -13.06
C ILE A 433 11.86 -6.23 -13.51
N HIS A 434 11.72 -6.43 -14.81
CA HIS A 434 11.35 -7.72 -15.39
C HIS A 434 12.44 -8.22 -16.33
N LEU A 435 12.79 -9.49 -16.18
CA LEU A 435 13.63 -10.24 -17.12
C LEU A 435 12.70 -10.90 -18.14
N ILE A 436 12.88 -10.58 -19.41
CA ILE A 436 12.14 -11.13 -20.53
C ILE A 436 13.06 -12.16 -21.19
N PRO A 437 12.69 -13.46 -21.19
CA PRO A 437 13.48 -14.54 -21.76
C PRO A 437 13.85 -14.32 -23.22
#